data_AF-A0A937M515-F1
#
_entry.id   AF-A0A937M515-F1
#
_cell.length_a   1.000
_cell.length_b   1.000
_cell.length_c   1.000
_cell.angle_alpha   90.00
_cell.angle_beta   90.00
_cell.angle_gamma   90.00
#
_symmetry.space_group_name_H-M   'P 1'
#
loop_
_entity.id
_entity.type
_entity.pdbx_description
1 polymer ?
#
loop_
_entity_poly.entity_id
_entity_poly.type
_entity_poly.pdbx_seq_one_letter_code
_entity_poly.pdbx_strand_id
1 'polypeptide(L)'
;MTVLFSAALALNGCSGINFANPPANSLYCDNFLIYEMCARDSNRDGIVDYTYFQDSKEIFMYRERLPRRIPSGLGVHRCARVMDEDLVATTSRVFYIEESTSLLEKTDIRGAMMIKYIAQLPEVTACNMRADAALEDEDS
;
A
#
# COMPACT_ATOMS: atom_id res chain seq x y z
N MET A 1 -50.53 -27.60 -32.28
CA MET A 1 -50.19 -26.34 -31.58
C MET A 1 -50.86 -26.40 -30.22
N THR A 2 -50.25 -26.33 -29.06
CA THR A 2 -48.88 -25.99 -28.63
C THR A 2 -48.84 -26.34 -27.15
N VAL A 3 -47.96 -27.24 -26.72
CA VAL A 3 -47.77 -27.58 -25.30
C VAL A 3 -46.69 -26.65 -24.74
N LEU A 4 -47.05 -25.87 -23.71
CA LEU A 4 -46.16 -24.95 -23.02
C LEU A 4 -44.99 -25.72 -22.39
N PHE A 5 -43.79 -25.49 -22.93
CA PHE A 5 -42.55 -25.97 -22.33
C PHE A 5 -42.17 -25.04 -21.18
N SER A 6 -42.28 -25.57 -19.96
CA SER A 6 -41.84 -24.95 -18.71
C SER A 6 -40.37 -24.55 -18.79
N ALA A 7 -40.10 -23.25 -18.67
CA ALA A 7 -38.77 -22.69 -18.54
C ALA A 7 -38.19 -23.07 -17.17
N ALA A 8 -37.28 -24.03 -17.15
CA ALA A 8 -36.44 -24.31 -16.00
C ALA A 8 -35.38 -23.20 -15.87
N LEU A 9 -35.61 -22.25 -14.96
CA LEU A 9 -34.55 -21.35 -14.48
C LEU A 9 -33.58 -22.17 -13.62
N ALA A 10 -32.52 -22.67 -14.26
CA ALA A 10 -31.32 -23.10 -13.55
C ALA A 10 -30.57 -21.85 -13.07
N LEU A 11 -30.86 -21.42 -11.85
CA LEU A 11 -29.97 -20.56 -11.07
C LEU A 11 -28.67 -21.34 -10.85
N ASN A 12 -27.72 -21.16 -11.77
CA ASN A 12 -26.34 -21.54 -11.53
C ASN A 12 -25.86 -20.68 -10.37
N GLY A 13 -25.63 -21.33 -9.23
CA GLY A 13 -25.23 -20.71 -7.98
C GLY A 13 -23.94 -19.91 -8.13
N CYS A 14 -23.80 -18.90 -7.26
CA CYS A 14 -22.56 -18.18 -7.03
C CYS A 14 -21.41 -19.16 -6.76
N SER A 15 -20.67 -19.54 -7.78
CA SER A 15 -19.38 -20.21 -7.63
C SER A 15 -18.32 -19.12 -7.43
N GLY A 16 -17.63 -19.20 -6.30
CA GLY A 16 -16.42 -18.41 -6.06
C GLY A 16 -16.59 -17.27 -5.08
N ILE A 17 -17.09 -17.53 -3.87
CA ILE A 17 -16.53 -16.79 -2.73
C ILE A 17 -15.11 -17.33 -2.57
N ASN A 18 -14.16 -16.71 -3.28
CA ASN A 18 -12.75 -16.84 -2.94
C ASN A 18 -12.61 -16.22 -1.56
N PHE A 19 -12.68 -17.05 -0.51
CA PHE A 19 -12.14 -16.69 0.79
C PHE A 19 -10.61 -16.65 0.64
N ALA A 20 -10.11 -15.63 -0.07
CA ALA A 20 -8.76 -15.16 0.22
C ALA A 20 -8.73 -14.91 1.73
N ASN A 21 -7.72 -15.45 2.41
CA ASN A 21 -7.60 -15.23 3.85
C ASN A 21 -7.72 -13.72 4.11
N PRO A 22 -8.56 -13.28 5.05
CA PRO A 22 -8.65 -11.86 5.34
C PRO A 22 -7.27 -11.35 5.79
N PRO A 23 -6.93 -10.07 5.52
CA PRO A 23 -5.68 -9.52 6.00
C PRO A 23 -5.59 -9.68 7.53
N ALA A 24 -4.45 -10.16 8.01
CA ALA A 24 -4.19 -10.39 9.44
C ALA A 24 -4.09 -9.07 10.21
N ASN A 25 -3.66 -8.01 9.54
CA ASN A 25 -3.56 -6.66 10.10
C ASN A 25 -3.89 -5.62 9.02
N SER A 26 -4.27 -4.40 9.44
CA SER A 26 -4.55 -3.28 8.54
C SER A 26 -3.54 -2.14 8.67
N LEU A 27 -2.52 -2.35 9.51
CA LEU A 27 -1.43 -1.44 9.77
C LEU A 27 -0.20 -2.29 10.09
N TYR A 28 0.86 -2.10 9.31
CA TYR A 28 2.14 -2.76 9.54
C TYR A 28 3.23 -1.70 9.64
N CYS A 29 3.98 -1.70 10.74
CA CYS A 29 5.09 -0.78 10.97
C CYS A 29 6.36 -1.58 11.19
N ASP A 30 7.44 -1.19 10.50
CA ASP A 30 8.75 -1.81 10.64
C ASP A 30 9.85 -0.79 10.33
N ASN A 31 11.06 -1.12 10.74
CA ASN A 31 12.25 -0.35 10.46
C ASN A 31 12.79 -0.74 9.08
N PHE A 32 12.81 0.22 8.16
CA PHE A 32 13.39 0.06 6.84
C PHE A 32 14.61 0.98 6.75
N LEU A 33 15.80 0.37 6.77
CA LEU A 33 17.07 1.08 6.86
C LEU A 33 17.16 1.94 8.13
N ILE A 34 17.09 3.26 7.97
CA ILE A 34 17.21 4.26 9.04
C ILE A 34 15.84 4.83 9.48
N TYR A 35 14.75 4.48 8.79
CA TYR A 35 13.43 5.05 9.04
C TYR A 35 12.45 3.99 9.52
N GLU A 36 11.68 4.31 10.55
CA GLU A 36 10.48 3.55 10.91
C GLU A 36 9.34 3.98 9.98
N MET A 37 8.82 3.05 9.19
CA MET A 37 7.77 3.32 8.20
C MET A 37 6.57 2.41 8.45
N CYS A 38 5.39 2.94 8.21
CA CYS A 38 4.13 2.25 8.41
C CYS A 38 3.33 2.17 7.11
N ALA A 39 2.89 0.98 6.73
CA ALA A 39 1.93 0.74 5.65
C ALA A 39 0.51 0.65 6.21
N ARG A 40 -0.44 1.33 5.55
CA ARG A 40 -1.84 1.38 5.97
C ARG A 40 -2.76 0.82 4.90
N ASP A 41 -3.69 -0.01 5.35
CA ASP A 41 -4.90 -0.42 4.65
C ASP A 41 -6.10 0.14 5.46
N SER A 42 -6.81 1.10 4.87
CA SER A 42 -7.88 1.82 5.57
C SER A 42 -9.23 1.12 5.48
N ASN A 43 -9.46 0.33 4.42
CA ASN A 43 -10.73 -0.34 4.15
C ASN A 43 -10.70 -1.86 4.46
N ARG A 44 -9.55 -2.39 4.86
CA ARG A 44 -9.29 -3.81 5.17
C ARG A 44 -9.48 -4.73 3.96
N ASP A 45 -9.17 -4.25 2.76
CA ASP A 45 -9.21 -5.07 1.54
C ASP A 45 -7.91 -5.85 1.28
N GLY A 46 -6.90 -5.67 2.13
CA GLY A 46 -5.60 -6.29 2.03
C GLY A 46 -4.65 -5.57 1.08
N ILE A 47 -5.03 -4.39 0.57
CA ILE A 47 -4.24 -3.59 -0.36
C ILE A 47 -3.76 -2.32 0.33
N VAL A 48 -2.49 -1.97 0.14
CA VAL A 48 -1.95 -0.74 0.73
C VAL A 48 -2.58 0.51 0.09
N ASP A 49 -3.06 1.41 0.94
CA ASP A 49 -3.50 2.74 0.52
C ASP A 49 -2.33 3.72 0.47
N TYR A 50 -1.51 3.72 1.52
CA TYR A 50 -0.36 4.61 1.67
C TYR A 50 0.66 4.10 2.69
N THR A 51 1.87 4.62 2.57
CA THR A 51 2.95 4.48 3.55
C THR A 51 3.34 5.84 4.10
N TYR A 52 3.69 5.89 5.39
CA TYR A 52 4.10 7.12 6.06
C TYR A 52 5.28 6.89 7.00
N PHE A 53 6.07 7.94 7.23
CA PHE A 53 7.15 7.92 8.21
C PHE A 53 6.57 8.04 9.61
N GLN A 54 6.98 7.15 10.52
CA GLN A 54 6.41 7.12 11.86
C GLN A 54 6.78 8.36 12.68
N ASP A 55 7.96 8.95 12.46
CA ASP A 55 8.42 10.12 13.21
C ASP A 55 7.75 11.42 12.73
N SER A 56 7.86 11.74 11.43
CA SER A 56 7.30 12.98 10.88
C SER A 56 5.79 12.91 10.64
N LYS A 57 5.20 11.72 10.67
CA LYS A 57 3.79 11.47 10.31
C LYS A 57 3.45 11.94 8.90
N GLU A 58 4.41 11.91 7.99
CA GLU A 58 4.19 12.30 6.60
C GLU A 58 4.04 11.09 5.68
N ILE A 59 2.97 11.09 4.89
CA ILE A 59 2.72 10.14 3.82
C ILE A 59 3.71 10.43 2.69
N PHE A 60 4.50 9.43 2.30
CA PHE A 60 5.52 9.57 1.27
C PHE A 60 5.26 8.69 0.05
N MET A 61 4.45 7.64 0.18
CA MET A 61 3.90 6.93 -0.97
C MET A 61 2.43 6.63 -0.77
N TYR A 62 1.65 6.65 -1.84
CA TYR A 62 0.23 6.33 -1.84
C TYR A 62 -0.13 5.55 -3.10
N ARG A 63 -1.28 4.89 -3.13
CA ARG A 63 -1.78 4.17 -4.30
C ARG A 63 -2.14 5.15 -5.44
N GLU A 64 -3.09 4.83 -6.32
CA GLU A 64 -3.52 5.72 -7.41
C GLU A 64 -3.90 7.12 -6.93
N ARG A 65 -4.57 7.19 -5.76
CA ARG A 65 -5.01 8.44 -5.13
C ARG A 65 -4.91 8.30 -3.62
N LEU A 66 -4.64 9.41 -2.95
CA LEU A 66 -4.79 9.50 -1.52
C LEU A 66 -6.25 9.25 -1.12
N PRO A 67 -6.49 8.59 0.03
CA PRO A 67 -7.83 8.46 0.57
C PRO A 67 -8.50 9.82 0.76
N ARG A 68 -9.83 9.88 0.53
CA ARG A 68 -10.60 11.13 0.68
C ARG A 68 -10.49 11.76 2.06
N ARG A 69 -10.18 10.96 3.08
CA ARG A 69 -9.94 11.41 4.44
C ARG A 69 -8.63 10.82 4.92
N ILE A 70 -7.62 11.66 5.01
CA ILE A 70 -6.37 11.34 5.70
C ILE A 70 -6.63 11.52 7.21
N PRO A 71 -6.26 10.56 8.07
CA PRO A 71 -6.37 10.70 9.52
C PRO A 71 -5.71 11.99 10.02
N SER A 72 -6.33 12.62 11.03
CA SER A 72 -5.79 13.83 11.65
C SER A 72 -4.38 13.58 12.20
N GLY A 73 -3.45 14.49 11.90
CA GLY A 73 -2.05 14.39 12.32
C GLY A 73 -1.14 13.70 11.32
N LEU A 74 -1.67 13.21 10.19
CA LEU A 74 -0.85 12.80 9.04
C LEU A 74 -0.76 13.96 8.04
N GLY A 75 0.46 14.27 7.61
CA GLY A 75 0.77 15.16 6.49
C GLY A 75 1.01 14.38 5.19
N VAL A 76 1.10 15.09 4.07
CA VAL A 76 1.60 14.51 2.82
C VAL A 76 2.96 15.16 2.55
N HIS A 77 4.00 14.34 2.45
CA HIS A 77 5.34 14.82 2.18
C HIS A 77 5.36 15.56 0.83
N ARG A 78 6.08 16.67 0.73
CA ARG A 78 6.18 17.48 -0.51
C ARG A 78 6.57 16.67 -1.75
N CYS A 79 7.35 15.61 -1.55
CA CYS A 79 7.81 14.69 -2.58
C CYS A 79 7.10 13.33 -2.55
N ALA A 80 5.87 13.27 -2.03
CA ALA A 80 5.09 12.04 -2.00
C ALA A 80 4.82 11.52 -3.42
N ARG A 81 4.79 10.19 -3.57
CA ARG A 81 4.67 9.53 -4.88
C ARG A 81 3.53 8.52 -4.94
N VAL A 82 2.99 8.36 -6.14
CA VAL A 82 2.12 7.23 -6.48
C VAL A 82 2.98 5.97 -6.57
N MET A 83 2.56 4.91 -5.90
CA MET A 83 3.12 3.57 -6.01
C MET A 83 2.71 2.95 -7.35
N ASP A 84 3.67 2.36 -8.05
CA ASP A 84 3.37 1.47 -9.17
C ASP A 84 2.70 0.17 -8.71
N GLU A 85 2.11 -0.57 -9.64
CA GLU A 85 1.34 -1.79 -9.34
C GLU A 85 2.20 -2.84 -8.62
N ASP A 86 3.47 -3.00 -9.00
CA ASP A 86 4.39 -3.93 -8.35
C ASP A 86 4.67 -3.53 -6.90
N LEU A 87 4.84 -2.24 -6.64
CA LEU A 87 5.11 -1.70 -5.31
C LEU A 87 3.87 -1.82 -4.42
N VAL A 88 2.68 -1.59 -4.99
CA VAL A 88 1.41 -1.87 -4.30
C VAL A 88 1.33 -3.35 -3.94
N ALA A 89 1.55 -4.25 -4.90
CA ALA A 89 1.46 -5.69 -4.67
C ALA A 89 2.49 -6.15 -3.62
N THR A 90 3.74 -5.69 -3.73
CA THR A 90 4.82 -6.06 -2.80
C THR A 90 4.53 -5.55 -1.38
N THR A 91 4.13 -4.29 -1.24
CA THR A 91 3.86 -3.68 0.07
C THR A 91 2.63 -4.31 0.73
N SER A 92 1.61 -4.68 -0.05
CA SER A 92 0.37 -5.29 0.47
C SER A 92 0.60 -6.66 1.13
N ARG A 93 1.70 -7.36 0.80
CA ARG A 93 2.06 -8.65 1.40
C ARG A 93 2.24 -8.58 2.91
N VAL A 94 2.60 -7.42 3.48
CA VAL A 94 2.81 -7.26 4.92
C VAL A 94 1.55 -7.45 5.76
N PHE A 95 0.36 -7.21 5.16
CA PHE A 95 -0.91 -7.38 5.85
C PHE A 95 -1.26 -8.84 6.10
N TYR A 96 -0.54 -9.77 5.47
CA TYR A 96 -0.71 -11.21 5.61
C TYR A 96 0.36 -11.86 6.49
N ILE A 97 1.23 -11.06 7.11
CA ILE A 97 2.18 -11.56 8.10
C ILE A 97 1.44 -11.85 9.41
N GLU A 98 1.47 -13.11 9.81
CA GLU A 98 0.91 -13.64 11.05
C GLU A 98 2.03 -14.06 12.02
N GLU A 99 1.66 -14.43 13.25
CA GLU A 99 2.57 -15.05 14.20
C GLU A 99 3.13 -16.37 13.65
N SER A 100 2.28 -17.15 12.98
CA SER A 100 2.59 -18.44 12.35
C SER A 100 3.50 -18.33 11.12
N THR A 101 3.59 -17.15 10.50
CA THR A 101 4.39 -16.92 9.29
C THR A 101 5.86 -17.16 9.58
N SER A 102 6.49 -17.97 8.71
CA SER A 102 7.88 -18.40 8.89
C SER A 102 8.87 -17.22 8.86
N LEU A 103 10.01 -17.37 9.52
CA LEU A 103 11.06 -16.35 9.51
C LEU A 103 11.59 -16.07 8.10
N LEU A 104 11.69 -17.12 7.27
CA LEU A 104 12.16 -17.00 5.88
C LEU A 104 11.18 -16.15 5.06
N GLU A 105 9.88 -16.39 5.20
CA GLU A 105 8.85 -15.63 4.50
C GLU A 105 8.76 -14.18 4.98
N LYS A 106 8.86 -13.93 6.29
CA LYS A 106 8.99 -12.57 6.86
C LYS A 106 10.19 -11.83 6.26
N THR A 107 11.32 -12.51 6.13
CA THR A 107 12.56 -11.95 5.55
C THR A 107 12.42 -11.67 4.06
N ASP A 108 11.76 -12.57 3.31
CA ASP A 108 11.48 -12.38 1.88
C ASP A 108 10.61 -11.13 1.64
N ILE A 109 9.50 -11.01 2.37
CA ILE A 109 8.60 -9.85 2.26
C ILE A 109 9.35 -8.55 2.59
N ARG A 110 10.08 -8.53 3.71
CA ARG A 110 10.85 -7.36 4.14
C ARG A 110 11.95 -6.99 3.14
N GLY A 111 12.65 -7.99 2.60
CA GLY A 111 13.68 -7.80 1.59
C GLY A 111 13.13 -7.23 0.29
N ALA A 112 12.01 -7.76 -0.20
CA ALA A 112 11.32 -7.27 -1.39
C ALA A 112 10.87 -5.81 -1.24
N MET A 113 10.28 -5.46 -0.08
CA MET A 113 9.93 -4.09 0.24
C MET A 113 11.14 -3.15 0.26
N MET A 114 12.24 -3.57 0.89
CA MET A 114 13.46 -2.76 0.97
C MET A 114 14.04 -2.48 -0.42
N ILE A 115 14.09 -3.48 -1.31
CA ILE A 115 14.58 -3.31 -2.68
C ILE A 115 13.73 -2.30 -3.44
N LYS A 116 12.40 -2.40 -3.35
CA LYS A 116 11.51 -1.46 -4.03
C LYS A 116 11.62 -0.04 -3.46
N TYR A 117 11.78 0.10 -2.14
CA TYR A 117 12.03 1.40 -1.52
C TYR A 117 13.33 2.03 -2.02
N ILE A 118 14.42 1.27 -2.06
CA ILE A 118 15.73 1.74 -2.55
C ILE A 118 15.63 2.19 -4.02
N ALA A 119 14.84 1.50 -4.85
CA ALA A 119 14.62 1.88 -6.23
C ALA A 119 13.94 3.26 -6.38
N GLN A 120 13.16 3.70 -5.38
CA GLN A 120 12.49 5.00 -5.38
C GLN A 120 13.34 6.15 -4.80
N LEU A 121 14.42 5.83 -4.08
CA LEU A 121 15.28 6.84 -3.45
C LEU A 121 15.82 7.91 -4.41
N PRO A 122 16.30 7.59 -5.62
CA PRO A 122 16.86 8.60 -6.52
C PRO A 122 15.85 9.69 -6.90
N GLU A 123 14.60 9.30 -7.19
CA GLU A 123 13.59 10.26 -7.61
C GLU A 123 13.09 11.12 -6.45
N VAL A 124 12.92 10.54 -5.26
CA VAL A 124 12.57 11.28 -4.04
C VAL A 124 13.68 12.27 -3.70
N THR A 125 14.95 11.85 -3.78
CA THR A 125 16.11 12.71 -3.54
C THR A 125 16.16 13.86 -4.55
N ALA A 126 15.93 13.57 -5.83
CA ALA A 126 15.89 14.61 -6.86
C ALA A 126 14.76 15.62 -6.64
N CYS A 127 13.59 15.18 -6.15
CA CYS A 127 12.51 16.09 -5.78
C CYS A 127 12.92 16.99 -4.60
N ASN A 128 13.50 16.41 -3.54
CA ASN A 128 13.94 17.18 -2.37
C ASN A 128 14.98 18.24 -2.76
N MET A 129 16.00 17.88 -3.54
CA MET A 129 17.03 18.85 -3.98
C MET A 129 16.45 20.01 -4.80
N ARG A 130 15.48 19.74 -5.69
CA ARG A 130 14.81 20.81 -6.46
C ARG A 130 13.95 21.69 -5.58
N ALA A 131 13.27 21.10 -4.60
CA ALA A 131 12.44 21.86 -3.66
C ALA A 131 13.31 22.76 -2.77
N ASP A 132 14.45 22.26 -2.29
CA ASP A 132 15.36 23.03 -1.45
C ASP A 132 15.98 24.20 -2.23
N ALA A 133 16.41 23.97 -3.48
CA ALA A 133 16.92 25.03 -4.34
C ALA A 133 15.87 26.13 -4.63
N ALA A 134 14.60 25.76 -4.82
CA ALA A 134 13.54 26.74 -5.05
C ALA A 134 13.28 27.63 -3.83
N LEU A 135 13.45 27.10 -2.60
CA LEU A 135 13.32 27.89 -1.38
C LEU A 135 14.50 28.87 -1.23
N GLU A 136 15.72 28.44 -1.59
CA GLU A 136 16.91 29.30 -1.57
C GLU A 136 16.81 30.46 -2.57
N ASP A 137 16.20 30.24 -3.74
CA ASP A 137 15.97 31.29 -4.76
C ASP A 137 14.89 32.30 -4.31
N GLU A 138 13.84 31.85 -3.61
CA GLU A 138 12.75 32.73 -3.12
C GLU A 138 13.17 33.67 -1.98
N ASP A 139 14.22 33.30 -1.24
CA ASP A 139 14.78 34.10 -0.13
C ASP A 139 15.88 35.09 -0.58
N SER A 140 16.17 35.17 -1.89
CA SER A 140 17.23 36.01 -2.50
C SER A 140 16.72 37.26 -3.23
#